data_AF-A0A3R6SX89-F1
#
_entry.id   AF-A0A3R6SX89-F1
#
_cell.length_a   1.000
_cell.length_b   1.000
_cell.length_c   1.000
_cell.angle_alpha   90.00
_cell.angle_beta   90.00
_cell.angle_gamma   90.00
#
_symmetry.space_group_name_H-M   'P 1'
#
loop_
_entity.id
_entity.type
_entity.pdbx_description
1 polymer ?
#
loop_
_entity_poly.entity_id
_entity_poly.type
_entity_poly.pdbx_seq_one_letter_code
_entity_poly.pdbx_strand_id
1 'polypeptide(L)' 'MDKNTEKRYYLNRDRQKLIESLQASDYKIIKATEYAALGLECEYDLNTLHQERQSIRDQINQLELEIAELE' A
#
# COMPACT_ATOMS: atom_id res chain seq x y z
N MET A 1 19.11 18.64 13.56
CA MET A 1 18.58 18.22 12.25
C MET A 1 17.98 19.47 11.60
N ASP A 2 18.21 19.70 10.31
CA ASP A 2 17.45 20.73 9.61
C ASP A 2 15.97 20.30 9.53
N LYS A 3 15.04 21.26 9.42
CA LYS A 3 13.59 21.00 9.36
C LYS A 3 13.21 20.10 8.18
N ASN A 4 13.90 20.21 7.04
CA ASN A 4 13.64 19.35 5.88
C ASN A 4 14.10 17.92 6.14
N THR A 5 15.25 17.74 6.80
CA THR A 5 15.78 16.43 7.18
C THR A 5 14.82 15.72 8.16
N GLU A 6 14.29 16.44 9.15
CA GLU A 6 13.31 15.90 10.10
C GLU A 6 11.98 15.54 9.42
N LYS A 7 11.45 16.42 8.56
CA LYS A 7 10.22 16.15 7.78
C LYS A 7 10.40 14.91 6.89
N ARG A 8 11.53 14.80 6.20
CA ARG A 8 11.85 13.66 5.34
C ARG A 8 11.88 12.34 6.12
N TYR A 9 12.43 12.33 7.35
CA TYR A 9 12.43 11.14 8.20
C TYR A 9 11.00 10.63 8.48
N TYR A 10 10.09 11.51 8.89
CA TYR A 10 8.71 11.12 9.18
C TYR A 10 7.95 10.64 7.94
N LEU A 11 8.09 11.33 6.81
CA LEU A 11 7.46 10.91 5.55
C LEU A 11 7.95 9.52 5.11
N ASN A 12 9.26 9.25 5.24
CA ASN A 12 9.81 7.93 4.91
C ASN A 12 9.29 6.84 5.86
N ARG A 13 9.19 7.15 7.16
CA ARG A 13 8.63 6.22 8.15
C ARG A 13 7.17 5.88 7.83
N ASP A 14 6.37 6.87 7.48
CA ASP A 14 4.95 6.67 7.21
C ASP A 14 4.74 5.97 5.85
N ARG A 15 5.57 6.27 4.83
CA ARG A 15 5.63 5.49 3.57
C ARG A 15 5.92 4.02 3.84
N GLN A 16 6.91 3.73 4.68
CA GLN A 16 7.30 2.37 5.02
C GLN A 16 6.15 1.58 5.68
N LYS A 17 5.39 2.21 6.58
CA LYS A 17 4.20 1.58 7.19
C LYS A 17 3.12 1.21 6.17
N LEU A 18 2.89 2.08 5.17
CA LEU A 18 1.94 1.80 4.10
C LEU A 18 2.42 0.65 3.20
N ILE A 19 3.71 0.58 2.88
CA ILE A 19 4.32 -0.53 2.14
C ILE A 19 4.12 -1.85 2.91
N GLU A 20 4.38 -1.85 4.22
CA GLU A 20 4.18 -3.03 5.08
C GLU A 20 2.71 -3.45 5.13
N SER A 21 1.77 -2.50 5.19
CA SER A 21 0.34 -2.79 5.15
C SER A 21 -0.10 -3.38 3.79
N LEU A 22 0.45 -2.86 2.69
CA LEU A 22 0.20 -3.40 1.36
C LEU A 22 0.72 -4.85 1.27
N GLN A 23 1.97 -5.10 1.69
CA GLN A 23 2.57 -6.44 1.72
C GLN A 23 1.80 -7.41 2.61
N ALA A 24 1.35 -6.97 3.78
CA ALA A 24 0.56 -7.78 4.70
C ALA A 24 -0.79 -8.23 4.12
N SER A 25 -1.29 -7.58 3.06
CA SER A 25 -2.53 -7.97 2.38
C SER A 25 -2.31 -8.76 1.08
N ASP A 26 -1.07 -9.04 0.67
CA ASP A 26 -0.77 -9.74 -0.58
C ASP A 26 -1.37 -11.15 -0.65
N TYR A 27 -1.36 -11.88 0.46
CA TYR A 27 -1.92 -13.22 0.54
C TYR A 27 -3.43 -13.24 0.22
N LYS A 28 -4.15 -12.16 0.53
CA LYS A 28 -5.60 -12.06 0.26
C LYS A 28 -5.87 -11.99 -1.24
N ILE A 29 -5.06 -11.22 -1.97
CA ILE A 29 -5.13 -11.17 -3.44
C ILE A 29 -4.80 -12.53 -4.02
N ILE A 30 -3.69 -13.15 -3.60
CA ILE A 30 -3.28 -14.48 -4.08
C ILE A 30 -4.42 -15.48 -3.89
N LYS A 31 -4.92 -15.62 -2.65
CA LYS A 31 -6.02 -16.56 -2.33
C LYS A 31 -7.29 -16.26 -3.13
N ALA A 32 -7.72 -15.00 -3.22
CA ALA A 32 -8.91 -14.62 -3.99
C ALA A 32 -8.77 -14.94 -5.49
N THR A 33 -7.59 -14.69 -6.06
CA THR A 33 -7.32 -15.00 -7.47
C THR A 33 -7.24 -16.50 -7.76
N GLU A 34 -6.63 -17.30 -6.88
CA GLU A 34 -6.59 -18.76 -7.00
C GLU A 34 -8.00 -19.36 -6.94
N TYR A 35 -8.82 -18.90 -6.00
CA TYR A 35 -10.20 -19.37 -5.86
C TYR A 35 -11.04 -19.00 -7.09
N ALA A 36 -10.93 -17.76 -7.57
CA ALA A 36 -11.61 -17.32 -8.78
C ALA A 36 -11.21 -18.17 -10.01
N ALA A 37 -9.92 -18.50 -10.15
CA ALA A 37 -9.42 -19.34 -11.24
C ALA A 37 -9.96 -20.79 -11.18
N LEU A 38 -10.27 -21.28 -9.98
CA LEU A 38 -10.85 -22.61 -9.76
C LEU A 38 -12.38 -22.60 -9.76
N GLY A 39 -13.03 -21.44 -9.94
CA GLY A 39 -14.48 -21.30 -9.83
C GLY A 39 -15.01 -21.51 -8.41
N LEU A 40 -14.16 -21.31 -7.40
CA LEU A 40 -14.50 -21.45 -5.98
C LEU A 40 -14.87 -20.09 -5.38
N GLU A 41 -15.74 -20.12 -4.37
CA GLU A 41 -16.12 -18.92 -3.61
C GLU A 41 -15.04 -18.58 -2.57
N CYS A 42 -14.54 -17.34 -2.62
CA CYS A 42 -13.55 -16.83 -1.67
C CYS A 42 -14.22 -15.98 -0.58
N GLU A 43 -13.69 -16.03 0.64
CA GLU A 43 -14.11 -15.15 1.74
C GLU A 43 -13.77 -13.66 1.52
N TYR A 44 -12.93 -13.36 0.52
CA TYR A 44 -12.55 -12.00 0.17
C TYR A 44 -13.15 -11.58 -1.17
N ASP A 45 -13.77 -10.41 -1.20
CA ASP A 45 -14.21 -9.78 -2.43
C ASP A 45 -13.02 -9.11 -3.16
N LEU A 46 -12.73 -9.58 -4.37
CA LEU A 46 -11.56 -9.15 -5.14
C LEU A 46 -11.66 -7.66 -5.54
N ASN A 47 -12.86 -7.15 -5.79
CA ASN A 47 -13.07 -5.74 -6.13
C ASN A 47 -12.77 -4.83 -4.93
N THR A 48 -13.29 -5.16 -3.76
CA THR A 48 -13.05 -4.45 -2.50
C THR A 48 -11.56 -4.47 -2.15
N LEU A 49 -10.92 -5.66 -2.20
CA LEU A 49 -9.48 -5.77 -1.98
C LEU A 49 -8.67 -4.91 -2.96
N HIS A 50 -9.06 -4.87 -4.22
CA HIS A 50 -8.39 -4.05 -5.23
C HIS A 50 -8.50 -2.56 -4.90
N GLN A 51 -9.71 -2.08 -4.56
CA GLN A 51 -9.95 -0.68 -4.20
C GLN A 51 -9.18 -0.26 -2.94
N GLU A 52 -9.20 -1.08 -1.89
CA GLU A 52 -8.44 -0.84 -0.66
C GLU A 52 -6.94 -0.72 -0.95
N ARG A 53 -6.39 -1.66 -1.71
CA ARG A 53 -4.97 -1.67 -2.07
C ARG A 53 -4.60 -0.53 -3.02
N GLN A 54 -5.51 -0.10 -3.89
CA GLN A 54 -5.27 1.06 -4.74
C GLN A 54 -5.19 2.34 -3.91
N SER A 55 -6.07 2.52 -2.93
CA SER A 55 -6.01 3.67 -2.01
C SER A 55 -4.69 3.72 -1.23
N ILE A 56 -4.14 2.58 -0.80
CA ILE A 56 -2.83 2.52 -0.14
C ILE A 56 -1.71 2.95 -1.11
N ARG A 57 -1.75 2.48 -2.36
CA ARG A 57 -0.76 2.89 -3.39
C ARG A 57 -0.83 4.38 -3.69
N ASP A 58 -2.04 4.95 -3.76
CA ASP A 58 -2.22 6.38 -3.99
C ASP A 58 -1.62 7.21 -2.85
N GLN A 59 -1.77 6.75 -1.59
CA GLN A 59 -1.11 7.38 -0.44
C GLN A 59 0.42 7.25 -0.47
N ILE A 60 0.95 6.09 -0.88
CA ILE A 60 2.39 5.90 -1.07
C ILE A 60 2.92 6.88 -2.12
N ASN A 61 2.26 6.97 -3.28
CA ASN A 61 2.65 7.89 -4.36
C ASN A 61 2.65 9.35 -3.89
N GLN A 62 1.64 9.75 -3.11
CA GLN A 62 1.58 11.10 -2.53
C GLN A 62 2.77 11.38 -1.60
N LEU A 63 3.13 10.44 -0.73
CA LEU A 63 4.30 10.58 0.15
C LEU A 63 5.62 10.60 -0.64
N GLU A 64 5.72 9.84 -1.73
CA GLU A 64 6.89 9.84 -2.61
C GLU A 64 7.09 11.19 -3.30
N LEU A 65 6.01 11.82 -3.76
CA LEU A 65 6.04 13.18 -4.32
C LEU A 65 6.52 14.19 -3.26
N GLU A 66 5.96 14.15 -2.06
CA GLU A 66 6.37 15.06 -0.98
C GLU A 66 7.82 14.85 -0.53
N ILE A 67 8.33 13.61 -0.59
CA ILE A 67 9.74 13.32 -0.30
C ILE A 67 10.65 13.87 -1.40
N ALA A 68 10.26 13.74 -2.67
CA ALA A 68 11.03 14.25 -3.81
C ALA A 68 11.12 15.79 -3.80
N GLU A 69 10.09 16.49 -3.32
CA GLU A 69 10.12 17.95 -3.13
C GLU A 69 11.07 18.41 -2.02
N LEU A 70 11.54 17.50 -1.15
CA LEU A 70 12.48 17.77 -0.06
C LEU A 70 13.92 17.35 -0.39
N GLU A 71 14.20 16.86 -1.59
CA GLU A 71 15.55 16.58 -2.11
C GLU A 71 16.25 17.85 -2.60
#